data_AF-A0A4Z2EE47-F1
#
_entry.id   AF-A0A4Z2EE47-F1
#
_cell.length_a   1.000
_cell.length_b   1.000
_cell.length_c   1.000
_cell.angle_alpha   90.00
_cell.angle_beta   90.00
_cell.angle_gamma   90.00
#
_symmetry.space_group_name_H-M   'P 1'
#
loop_
_entity.id
_entity.type
_entity.pdbx_description
1 polymer ?
#
loop_
_entity_poly.entity_id
_entity_poly.type
_entity_poly.pdbx_seq_one_letter_code
_entity_poly.pdbx_strand_id
1 'polypeptide(L)'
;MFHPINVLGVTGDKKTWPPVAPFCCWSSSGSTSLGKTTVRRNNRNPWWEDEFSSYAAQVNEVLRLEVHDSDIGFDDLLGSCQRQIREGTHQHDCFLEEGGTLHYSYTLYT
;
A
#
# COMPACT_ATOMS: atom_id res chain seq x y z
N MET A 1 -10.10 4.87 20.27
CA MET A 1 -8.82 4.12 20.29
C MET A 1 -8.25 4.18 18.87
N PHE A 2 -6.94 4.36 18.70
CA PHE A 2 -6.32 4.42 17.38
C PHE A 2 -6.12 3.00 16.86
N HIS A 3 -6.47 2.72 15.60
CA HIS A 3 -6.13 1.45 14.93
C HIS A 3 -5.07 1.75 13.87
N PRO A 4 -3.77 1.65 14.22
CA PRO A 4 -2.68 1.94 13.32
C PRO A 4 -2.45 0.79 12.35
N ILE A 5 -2.27 1.13 11.08
CA ILE A 5 -2.01 0.17 10.02
C ILE A 5 -0.70 0.54 9.33
N ASN A 6 0.27 -0.37 9.46
CA ASN A 6 1.67 -0.12 9.14
C ASN A 6 2.06 -0.82 7.84
N VAL A 7 2.00 -0.10 6.72
CA VAL A 7 2.32 -0.64 5.41
C VAL A 7 3.84 -0.60 5.19
N LEU A 8 4.50 -1.76 5.28
CA LEU A 8 5.97 -1.88 5.18
C LEU A 8 6.43 -2.60 3.90
N GLY A 9 6.71 -1.83 2.84
CA GLY A 9 7.67 -2.17 1.76
C GLY A 9 7.12 -2.77 0.46
N VAL A 10 7.59 -2.30 -0.71
CA VAL A 10 7.31 -2.94 -2.01
C VAL A 10 8.63 -3.47 -2.57
N THR A 11 8.63 -4.68 -3.14
CA THR A 11 9.75 -5.22 -3.92
C THR A 11 9.36 -5.36 -5.38
N GLY A 12 10.22 -4.85 -6.27
CA GLY A 12 10.31 -5.19 -7.69
C GLY A 12 9.26 -4.58 -8.60
N ASP A 13 9.66 -3.68 -9.49
CA ASP A 13 8.97 -3.50 -10.77
C ASP A 13 9.70 -4.30 -11.86
N LYS A 14 8.99 -4.63 -12.95
CA LYS A 14 9.60 -5.18 -14.18
C LYS A 14 9.79 -4.12 -15.27
N LYS A 15 9.33 -2.88 -15.07
CA LYS A 15 9.32 -1.86 -16.12
C LYS A 15 10.69 -1.15 -16.18
N THR A 16 11.14 -0.92 -17.42
CA THR A 16 12.55 -0.62 -17.74
C THR A 16 12.79 0.81 -18.22
N TRP A 17 11.96 1.80 -17.85
CA TRP A 17 12.18 3.22 -18.20
C TRP A 17 11.99 4.15 -16.98
N PRO A 18 12.65 5.33 -16.92
CA PRO A 18 12.90 6.04 -15.65
C PRO A 18 11.88 7.17 -15.37
N PRO A 19 11.57 7.49 -14.09
CA PRO A 19 12.04 6.89 -12.83
C PRO A 19 10.92 6.16 -12.06
N VAL A 20 11.12 4.86 -11.78
CA VAL A 20 10.24 4.07 -10.89
C VAL A 20 10.08 4.79 -9.56
N ALA A 21 8.86 5.22 -9.24
CA ALA A 21 8.58 6.23 -8.22
C ALA A 21 7.35 5.86 -7.38
N PRO A 22 7.31 4.67 -6.75
CA PRO A 22 6.05 4.16 -6.30
C PRO A 22 5.53 4.83 -5.05
N PHE A 23 4.21 4.78 -4.88
CA PHE A 23 3.55 5.17 -3.63
C PHE A 23 2.35 4.27 -3.37
N CYS A 24 2.01 4.10 -2.10
CA CYS A 24 0.93 3.23 -1.65
C CYS A 24 -0.31 4.02 -1.24
N CYS A 25 -1.49 3.67 -1.76
CA CYS A 25 -2.79 4.25 -1.39
C CYS A 25 -3.60 3.29 -0.51
N TRP A 26 -4.08 3.75 0.64
CA TRP A 26 -5.10 3.03 1.43
C TRP A 26 -6.52 3.38 0.98
N SER A 27 -7.45 2.41 0.90
CA SER A 27 -8.89 2.66 1.02
C SER A 27 -9.58 1.60 1.90
N SER A 28 -10.39 2.01 2.88
CA SER A 28 -11.43 1.13 3.47
C SER A 28 -12.76 1.33 2.73
N SER A 29 -13.65 0.34 2.77
CA SER A 29 -14.94 0.31 2.05
C SER A 29 -15.94 1.45 2.39
N GLY A 30 -15.51 2.47 3.15
CA GLY A 30 -16.22 3.71 3.47
C GLY A 30 -15.72 4.97 2.73
N SER A 31 -14.94 4.85 1.65
CA SER A 31 -14.52 5.92 0.71
C SER A 31 -13.36 6.85 1.10
N THR A 32 -12.84 6.77 2.32
CA THR A 32 -11.74 7.66 2.74
C THR A 32 -10.38 7.05 2.40
N SER A 33 -9.63 7.72 1.53
CA SER A 33 -8.20 7.46 1.39
C SER A 33 -7.45 7.97 2.63
N LEU A 34 -6.64 7.12 3.26
CA LEU A 34 -5.82 7.56 4.42
C LEU A 34 -4.57 8.34 4.01
N GLY A 35 -4.22 8.31 2.73
CA GLY A 35 -3.09 9.05 2.18
C GLY A 35 -2.30 8.27 1.15
N LYS A 36 -1.16 8.85 0.80
CA LYS A 36 -0.15 8.31 -0.12
C LYS A 36 1.20 8.40 0.55
N THR A 37 2.06 7.41 0.31
CA THR A 37 3.45 7.47 0.76
C THR A 37 4.26 8.45 -0.07
N THR A 38 5.46 8.79 0.41
CA THR A 38 6.41 9.59 -0.37
C THR A 38 6.91 8.84 -1.62
N VAL A 39 7.03 9.55 -2.73
CA VAL A 39 7.56 8.98 -3.98
C VAL A 39 9.05 8.62 -3.83
N ARG A 40 9.41 7.38 -4.17
CA ARG A 40 10.80 6.87 -4.13
C ARG A 40 11.40 6.71 -5.52
N ARG A 41 11.89 7.81 -6.10
CA ARG A 41 12.42 7.85 -7.48
C ARG A 41 13.60 6.90 -7.72
N ASN A 42 13.64 6.28 -8.89
CA ASN A 42 14.73 5.41 -9.36
C ASN A 42 15.04 4.26 -8.38
N ASN A 43 14.05 3.76 -7.66
CA ASN A 43 14.23 2.67 -6.71
C ASN A 43 13.28 1.52 -7.02
N ARG A 44 13.83 0.40 -7.51
CA ARG A 44 13.08 -0.83 -7.81
C ARG A 44 12.74 -1.67 -6.58
N ASN A 45 13.31 -1.37 -5.42
CA ASN A 45 13.01 -2.03 -4.15
C ASN A 45 12.78 -0.99 -3.05
N PRO A 46 11.76 -0.14 -3.21
CA PRO A 46 11.51 0.95 -2.28
C PRO A 46 10.85 0.47 -0.99
N TRP A 47 11.16 1.18 0.08
CA TRP A 47 10.54 0.99 1.38
C TRP A 47 10.13 2.35 1.96
N TRP A 48 9.14 2.29 2.84
CA TRP A 48 8.53 3.45 3.48
C TRP A 48 8.46 3.21 4.99
N GLU A 49 8.68 4.30 5.72
CA GLU A 49 8.45 4.41 7.17
C GLU A 49 7.05 4.94 7.47
N ASP A 50 6.32 5.35 6.43
CA ASP A 50 4.98 5.92 6.51
C ASP A 50 3.99 4.94 7.16
N GLU A 51 3.26 5.42 8.18
CA GLU A 51 2.18 4.70 8.84
C GLU A 51 0.85 5.42 8.62
N PHE A 52 -0.22 4.66 8.39
CA PHE A 52 -1.56 5.19 8.20
C PHE A 52 -2.48 4.67 9.30
N SER A 53 -3.26 5.54 9.93
CA SER A 53 -4.18 5.12 10.99
C SER A 53 -5.59 5.61 10.72
N SER A 54 -6.56 4.80 11.12
CA SER A 54 -7.98 5.14 11.03
C SER A 54 -8.69 4.81 12.33
N TYR A 55 -9.54 5.72 12.80
CA TYR A 55 -10.44 5.46 13.93
C TYR A 55 -11.74 4.76 13.51
N ALA A 56 -12.00 4.69 12.21
CA ALA A 56 -13.24 4.18 11.65
C ALA A 56 -13.10 2.76 11.07
N ALA A 57 -11.89 2.18 11.09
CA ALA A 57 -11.67 0.83 10.58
C ALA A 57 -12.45 -0.21 11.39
N GLN A 58 -13.18 -1.08 10.72
CA GLN A 58 -13.96 -2.15 11.34
C GLN A 58 -13.51 -3.54 10.87
N VAL A 59 -13.70 -4.54 11.74
CA VAL A 59 -13.44 -5.94 11.40
C VAL A 59 -14.25 -6.32 10.15
N ASN A 60 -13.61 -7.03 9.22
CA ASN A 60 -14.11 -7.44 7.91
C ASN A 60 -14.24 -6.34 6.85
N GLU A 61 -13.87 -5.09 7.13
CA GLU A 61 -13.73 -4.08 6.09
C GLU A 61 -12.62 -4.45 5.10
N VAL A 62 -12.77 -4.03 3.84
CA VAL A 62 -11.76 -4.26 2.81
C VAL A 62 -10.67 -3.20 2.93
N LEU A 63 -9.47 -3.62 3.31
CA LEU A 63 -8.23 -2.88 3.08
C LEU A 63 -7.84 -3.03 1.61
N ARG A 64 -7.78 -1.92 0.87
CA ARG A 64 -7.18 -1.83 -0.46
C ARG A 64 -5.86 -1.06 -0.39
N LEU A 65 -4.80 -1.66 -0.94
CA LEU A 65 -3.51 -1.05 -1.19
C LEU A 65 -3.29 -0.99 -2.71
N GLU A 66 -2.81 0.14 -3.23
CA GLU A 66 -2.44 0.28 -4.63
C GLU A 66 -1.02 0.76 -4.74
N VAL A 67 -0.25 0.15 -5.65
CA VAL A 67 1.09 0.59 -5.98
C VAL A 67 1.03 1.26 -7.34
N HIS A 68 1.38 2.53 -7.37
CA HIS A 68 1.48 3.31 -8.61
C HIS A 68 2.96 3.54 -8.95
N ASP A 69 3.32 3.75 -10.20
CA ASP A 69 4.60 4.30 -10.64
C ASP A 69 4.40 5.75 -11.04
N SER A 70 5.21 6.69 -10.54
CA SER A 70 4.96 8.11 -10.75
C SER A 70 5.76 8.68 -11.91
N ASP A 71 5.02 9.15 -12.92
CA ASP A 71 5.55 9.70 -14.16
C ASP A 71 5.19 11.18 -14.36
N ILE A 72 5.85 11.83 -15.33
CA ILE A 72 5.42 13.17 -15.78
C ILE A 72 4.11 13.00 -16.56
N GLY A 73 3.00 13.29 -15.89
CA GLY A 73 1.66 13.25 -16.48
C GLY A 73 0.71 12.36 -15.68
N PHE A 74 0.71 11.07 -15.99
CA PHE A 74 -0.17 10.10 -15.36
C PHE A 74 0.65 9.03 -14.66
N ASP A 75 0.32 8.77 -13.39
CA ASP A 75 0.91 7.66 -12.65
C ASP A 75 0.35 6.32 -13.17
N ASP A 76 1.23 5.34 -13.37
CA ASP A 76 0.91 4.00 -13.87
C ASP A 76 0.52 3.08 -12.69
N LEU A 77 -0.68 2.48 -12.68
CA LEU A 77 -1.03 1.48 -11.67
C LEU A 77 -0.22 0.19 -11.92
N LEU A 78 0.70 -0.15 -11.00
CA LEU A 78 1.48 -1.39 -11.03
C LEU A 78 0.71 -2.57 -10.44
N GLY A 79 -0.18 -2.30 -9.48
CA GLY A 79 -1.06 -3.33 -8.96
C GLY A 79 -1.91 -2.93 -7.77
N SER A 80 -2.92 -3.76 -7.46
CA SER A 80 -3.83 -3.55 -6.32
C SER A 80 -4.03 -4.80 -5.47
N CYS A 81 -3.92 -4.62 -4.16
CA CYS A 81 -4.07 -5.66 -3.16
C CYS A 81 -5.31 -5.37 -2.32
N GLN A 82 -6.23 -6.33 -2.23
CA GLN A 82 -7.44 -6.20 -1.43
C GLN A 82 -7.56 -7.33 -0.43
N ARG A 83 -7.91 -7.01 0.82
CA ARG A 83 -8.11 -8.00 1.87
C ARG A 83 -9.10 -7.51 2.92
N GLN A 84 -9.94 -8.41 3.43
CA GLN A 84 -10.72 -8.13 4.62
C GLN A 84 -9.84 -8.11 5.87
N ILE A 85 -9.84 -7.01 6.61
CA ILE A 85 -9.05 -6.88 7.84
C ILE A 85 -9.66 -7.67 8.99
N ARG A 86 -8.80 -8.27 9.82
CA ARG A 86 -9.18 -9.03 11.02
C ARG A 86 -8.47 -8.47 12.24
N GLU A 87 -9.03 -8.70 13.42
CA GLU A 87 -8.38 -8.33 14.67
C GLU A 87 -6.98 -8.94 14.79
N GLY A 88 -6.06 -8.21 15.42
CA GLY A 88 -4.67 -8.60 15.64
C GLY A 88 -3.69 -7.98 14.65
N THR A 89 -2.42 -8.39 14.76
CA THR A 89 -1.33 -7.99 13.86
C THR A 89 -1.13 -9.05 12.78
N HIS A 90 -1.13 -8.62 11.53
CA HIS A 90 -1.01 -9.48 10.36
C HIS A 90 0.07 -8.97 9.43
N GLN A 91 0.79 -9.90 8.79
CA GLN A 91 1.78 -9.63 7.75
C GLN A 91 1.38 -10.35 6.48
N HIS A 92 1.53 -9.68 5.35
CA HIS A 92 1.09 -10.19 4.05
C HIS A 92 2.04 -9.79 2.94
N ASP A 93 2.13 -10.71 1.98
CA ASP A 93 2.73 -10.49 0.68
C ASP A 93 1.61 -10.41 -0.36
N CYS A 94 1.74 -9.48 -1.30
CA CYS A 94 0.82 -9.30 -2.40
C CYS A 94 1.58 -9.19 -3.72
N PHE A 95 1.31 -10.11 -4.65
CA PHE A 95 1.92 -10.10 -5.97
C PHE A 95 1.22 -9.09 -6.86
N LEU A 96 1.98 -8.14 -7.40
CA LEU A 96 1.45 -7.07 -8.25
C LEU A 96 1.25 -7.56 -9.68
N GLU A 97 0.23 -7.02 -10.35
CA GLU A 97 -0.18 -7.37 -11.70
C GLU A 97 0.92 -7.12 -12.74
N GLU A 98 1.63 -5.99 -12.63
CA GLU A 98 2.78 -5.64 -13.49
C GLU A 98 4.10 -6.29 -13.04
N GLY A 99 4.04 -7.16 -12.03
CA GLY A 99 5.17 -7.83 -11.40
C GLY A 99 5.69 -7.08 -10.17
N GLY A 100 6.24 -7.86 -9.24
CA GLY A 100 6.63 -7.36 -7.92
C GLY A 100 5.89 -8.03 -6.79
N THR A 101 6.28 -7.72 -5.56
CA THR A 101 5.61 -8.13 -4.34
C THR A 101 5.55 -6.95 -3.36
N LEU A 102 4.35 -6.48 -3.05
CA LEU A 102 4.10 -5.57 -1.93
C LEU A 102 4.09 -6.39 -0.64
N HIS A 103 5.02 -6.10 0.25
CA HIS A 103 5.03 -6.56 1.63
C HIS A 103 4.32 -5.52 2.49
N TYR A 104 3.50 -5.94 3.44
CA TYR A 104 2.88 -5.01 4.36
C TYR A 104 2.45 -5.69 5.65
N SER A 105 2.23 -4.88 6.67
CA SER A 105 1.59 -5.32 7.90
C SER A 105 0.38 -4.46 8.19
N TYR A 106 -0.48 -4.94 9.09
CA TYR A 106 -1.47 -4.09 9.70
C TYR A 106 -1.77 -4.60 11.11
N THR A 107 -2.26 -3.70 11.97
CA THR A 107 -2.81 -4.10 13.25
C THR A 107 -4.21 -3.53 13.41
N LEU A 108 -5.15 -4.38 13.79
CA LEU A 108 -6.49 -3.95 14.19
C LEU A 108 -6.70 -4.34 15.65
N TYR A 109 -6.81 -3.34 16.52
CA TYR A 109 -7.28 -3.53 17.89
C TYR A 109 -8.81 -3.41 17.95
N THR A 110 -9.41 -3.90 19.02
CA THR A 110 -10.83 -3.69 19.37
C THR A 110 -10.94 -2.97 20.70
#